data_AF-A0A9N8HAT9-F1
#
_entry.id   AF-A0A9N8HAT9-F1
#
_cell.length_a   1.000
_cell.length_b   1.000
_cell.length_c   1.000
_cell.angle_alpha   90.00
_cell.angle_beta   90.00
_cell.angle_gamma   90.00
#
_symmetry.space_group_name_H-M   'P 1'
#
loop_
_entity.id
_entity.type
_entity.pdbx_description
1 polymer ?
#
loop_
_entity_poly.entity_id
_entity_poly.type
_entity_poly.pdbx_seq_one_letter_code
_entity_poly.pdbx_strand_id
1 'polypeptide(L)'
;MSDLGPFVAAHLRDKVVADLLQENKQLKIQLKSSRRIAIAGPGGSPVYAEKDFAHGRYDPTERAGEWWEVPFSEVPGQQTDNCCTLSTLPTCEVRIGSFVKLKMGEFDQLYVSNYSRELAMVKVKYSSIDPCLEVGVHIPMSEPLFQSIYSRTQRLDSGSSLFMDLIPTDTDLPVIFEEVVFHAESARQALLDFGVEGVEWLDREDTSSEESATEGLGKTCSGRTGTGTGKSTGTP
;
A
#
# COMPACT_ATOMS: atom_id res chain seq x y z
N MET A 1 30.18 -40.61 45.74
CA MET A 1 29.62 -40.18 44.43
C MET A 1 29.55 -38.66 44.48
N SER A 2 30.03 -37.96 43.46
CA SER A 2 30.17 -36.49 43.51
C SER A 2 28.83 -35.83 43.21
N ASP A 3 28.24 -35.16 44.22
CA ASP A 3 26.96 -34.43 44.12
C ASP A 3 27.03 -33.13 43.31
N LEU A 4 28.17 -32.84 42.65
CA LEU A 4 28.39 -31.60 41.92
C LEU A 4 27.75 -31.60 40.51
N GLY A 5 27.58 -32.78 39.91
CA GLY A 5 27.06 -32.93 38.55
C GLY A 5 25.70 -32.24 38.32
N PRO A 6 24.69 -32.47 39.18
CA PRO A 6 23.39 -31.82 39.05
C PRO A 6 23.44 -30.29 39.14
N PHE A 7 24.29 -29.72 40.00
CA PHE A 7 24.43 -28.27 40.14
C PHE A 7 25.08 -27.63 38.92
N VAL A 8 26.12 -28.25 38.37
CA VAL A 8 26.78 -27.78 37.15
C VAL A 8 25.81 -27.87 35.96
N ALA A 9 25.04 -28.96 35.86
CA ALA A 9 24.02 -29.10 34.83
C ALA A 9 22.91 -28.04 34.94
N ALA A 10 22.43 -27.75 36.15
CA ALA A 10 21.45 -26.69 36.40
C ALA A 10 22.00 -25.31 36.02
N HIS A 11 23.22 -24.99 36.43
CA HIS A 11 23.85 -23.70 36.10
C HIS A 11 24.06 -23.53 34.59
N LEU A 12 24.52 -24.57 33.89
CA LEU A 12 24.66 -24.54 32.44
C LEU A 12 23.31 -24.36 31.74
N ARG A 13 22.26 -25.03 32.23
CA ARG A 13 20.90 -24.85 31.71
C ARG A 13 20.40 -23.43 31.89
N ASP A 14 20.56 -22.85 33.07
CA ASP A 14 20.12 -21.48 33.35
C ASP A 14 20.86 -20.46 32.47
N LYS A 15 22.16 -20.65 32.28
CA LYS A 15 22.96 -19.82 31.36
C LYS A 15 22.47 -19.94 29.92
N VAL A 16 22.27 -21.15 29.42
CA VAL A 16 21.76 -21.38 28.05
C VAL A 16 20.38 -20.75 27.86
N VAL A 17 19.49 -20.86 28.85
CA VAL A 17 18.17 -20.22 28.79
C VAL A 17 18.30 -18.69 28.77
N ALA A 18 19.18 -18.12 29.60
CA ALA A 18 19.41 -16.67 29.61
C ALA A 18 19.98 -16.16 28.28
N ASP A 19 20.98 -16.85 27.73
CA ASP A 19 21.60 -16.52 26.45
C ASP A 19 20.57 -16.58 25.30
N LEU A 20 19.75 -17.63 25.25
CA LEU A 20 18.67 -17.77 24.26
C LEU A 20 17.62 -16.67 24.38
N LEU A 21 17.24 -16.27 25.60
CA LEU A 21 16.29 -15.17 25.80
C LEU A 21 16.85 -13.83 25.31
N GLN A 22 18.14 -13.59 25.54
CA GLN A 22 18.82 -12.40 25.07
C GLN A 22 18.87 -12.36 23.53
N GLU A 23 19.27 -13.47 22.90
CA GLU A 23 19.29 -13.59 21.44
C GLU A 23 17.89 -13.39 20.84
N ASN A 24 16.87 -14.03 21.41
CA ASN A 24 15.49 -13.87 20.97
C ASN A 24 15.03 -12.39 21.05
N LYS A 25 15.44 -11.67 22.10
CA LYS A 25 15.16 -10.24 22.24
C LYS A 25 15.86 -9.42 21.14
N GLN A 26 17.12 -9.72 20.83
CA GLN A 26 17.86 -9.04 19.77
C GLN A 26 17.24 -9.28 18.39
N LEU A 27 16.90 -10.54 18.08
CA LEU A 27 16.24 -10.92 16.83
C LEU A 27 14.89 -10.22 16.66
N LYS A 28 14.09 -10.10 17.73
CA LYS A 28 12.83 -9.35 17.71
C LYS A 28 13.01 -7.87 17.41
N ILE A 29 14.09 -7.25 17.92
CA ILE A 29 14.41 -5.86 17.62
C ILE A 29 14.81 -5.73 16.14
N GLN A 30 15.65 -6.64 15.64
CA GLN A 30 16.05 -6.66 14.23
C GLN A 30 14.85 -6.85 13.29
N LEU A 31 13.94 -7.78 13.61
CA LEU A 31 12.73 -8.01 12.83
C LEU A 31 11.81 -6.78 12.81
N LYS A 32 11.69 -6.07 13.94
CA LYS A 32 10.94 -4.80 13.97
C LYS A 32 11.60 -3.74 13.09
N SER A 33 12.93 -3.68 13.08
CA SER A 33 13.65 -2.74 12.22
C SER A 33 13.55 -3.11 10.74
N SER A 34 13.44 -4.39 10.38
CA SER A 34 13.34 -4.82 8.97
C SER A 34 11.99 -4.49 8.33
N ARG A 35 10.93 -4.37 9.14
CA ARG A 35 9.56 -4.03 8.71
C ARG A 35 9.32 -2.53 8.57
N ARG A 36 10.30 -1.70 8.94
CA ARG A 36 10.17 -0.24 8.97
C ARG A 36 10.22 0.32 7.56
N ILE A 37 9.21 1.07 7.15
CA ILE A 37 9.26 1.94 5.98
C ILE A 37 9.71 3.32 6.42
N ALA A 38 10.67 3.89 5.71
CA ALA A 38 11.11 5.25 5.94
C ALA A 38 11.27 6.00 4.62
N ILE A 39 10.85 7.26 4.61
CA ILE A 39 11.28 8.24 3.61
C ILE A 39 12.36 9.09 4.26
N ALA A 40 13.56 9.03 3.72
CA ALA A 40 14.73 9.67 4.31
C ALA A 40 15.57 10.40 3.26
N GLY A 41 16.45 11.30 3.68
CA GLY A 41 17.47 11.88 2.83
C GLY A 41 18.56 10.88 2.43
N PRO A 42 19.55 11.33 1.64
CA PRO A 42 20.63 10.48 1.13
C PRO A 42 21.33 9.70 2.24
N GLY A 43 21.45 8.39 2.06
CA GLY A 43 22.09 7.52 3.06
C GLY A 43 21.24 7.26 4.31
N GLY A 44 19.94 7.57 4.27
CA GLY A 44 19.00 7.31 5.36
C GLY A 44 18.90 8.42 6.41
N SER A 45 19.44 9.61 6.15
CA SER A 45 19.36 10.76 7.05
C SER A 45 19.21 12.08 6.30
N PRO A 46 18.37 13.02 6.77
CA PRO A 46 17.44 12.88 7.89
C PRO A 46 16.28 11.94 7.54
N VAL A 47 15.61 11.36 8.55
CA VAL A 47 14.36 10.62 8.32
C VAL A 47 13.21 11.61 8.36
N TYR A 48 12.48 11.74 7.25
CA TYR A 48 11.34 12.65 7.13
C TYR A 48 10.07 11.97 7.59
N ALA A 49 9.79 10.74 7.12
CA ALA A 49 8.62 9.99 7.52
C ALA A 49 9.01 8.54 7.82
N GLU A 50 8.40 7.95 8.84
CA GLU A 50 8.67 6.57 9.23
C GLU A 50 7.38 5.89 9.70
N LYS A 51 7.17 4.64 9.27
CA LYS A 51 6.12 3.79 9.81
C LYS A 51 6.46 2.33 9.70
N ASP A 52 5.87 1.49 10.55
CA ASP A 52 5.99 0.04 10.41
C ASP A 52 5.00 -0.43 9.34
N PHE A 53 5.49 -1.22 8.38
CA PHE A 53 4.74 -1.78 7.27
C PHE A 53 3.48 -2.53 7.71
N ALA A 54 3.49 -3.13 8.89
CA ALA A 54 2.35 -3.84 9.47
C ALA A 54 1.17 -2.92 9.84
N HIS A 55 1.35 -1.59 9.90
CA HIS A 55 0.28 -0.62 10.14
C HIS A 55 -0.38 -0.14 8.84
N GLY A 56 -0.05 -0.75 7.71
CA GLY A 56 -0.79 -0.49 6.49
C GLY A 56 -2.22 -1.01 6.56
N ARG A 57 -3.02 -0.53 5.63
CA ARG A 57 -4.40 -0.92 5.42
C ARG A 57 -4.60 -1.20 3.95
N TYR A 58 -5.57 -2.03 3.66
CA TYR A 58 -5.98 -2.28 2.30
C TYR A 58 -7.09 -1.32 1.93
N ASP A 59 -6.97 -0.72 0.74
CA ASP A 59 -8.01 0.12 0.18
C ASP A 59 -8.87 -0.69 -0.81
N PRO A 60 -10.11 -1.06 -0.45
CA PRO A 60 -11.01 -1.77 -1.33
C PRO A 60 -11.67 -0.87 -2.38
N THR A 61 -11.48 0.46 -2.32
CA THR A 61 -12.26 1.43 -3.11
C THR A 61 -11.62 1.82 -4.44
N GLU A 62 -10.28 1.75 -4.57
CA GLU A 62 -9.59 1.93 -5.86
C GLU A 62 -9.67 0.64 -6.71
N ARG A 63 -10.74 0.55 -7.52
CA ARG A 63 -11.07 -0.28 -8.72
C ARG A 63 -10.46 -1.67 -9.00
N ALA A 64 -9.58 -2.23 -8.18
CA ALA A 64 -9.11 -3.60 -8.34
C ALA A 64 -8.68 -4.25 -7.01
N GLY A 65 -8.70 -3.55 -5.86
CA GLY A 65 -8.31 -4.20 -4.61
C GLY A 65 -6.85 -4.69 -4.65
N GLU A 66 -5.99 -3.91 -5.31
CA GLU A 66 -4.61 -4.28 -5.64
C GLU A 66 -3.59 -3.54 -4.78
N TRP A 67 -4.00 -2.81 -3.74
CA TRP A 67 -3.11 -1.84 -3.08
C TRP A 67 -3.12 -1.93 -1.55
N TRP A 68 -1.92 -1.95 -0.97
CA TRP A 68 -1.62 -1.88 0.45
C TRP A 68 -1.06 -0.49 0.78
N GLU A 69 -1.84 0.30 1.51
CA GLU A 69 -1.55 1.69 1.84
C GLU A 69 -0.97 1.81 3.25
N VAL A 70 0.18 2.47 3.38
CA VAL A 70 0.83 2.76 4.66
C VAL A 70 0.78 4.28 4.89
N PRO A 71 -0.22 4.79 5.64
CA PRO A 71 -0.38 6.21 5.86
C PRO A 71 0.64 6.73 6.87
N PHE A 72 1.48 7.70 6.52
CA PHE A 72 2.38 8.39 7.46
C PHE A 72 1.68 9.39 8.35
N SER A 73 0.49 9.87 7.97
CA SER A 73 -0.33 10.70 8.84
C SER A 73 -0.69 9.93 10.11
N GLU A 74 -0.27 10.46 11.26
CA GLU A 74 -0.67 9.94 12.57
C GLU A 74 -1.84 10.76 13.14
N VAL A 75 -2.56 10.11 14.05
CA VAL A 75 -3.71 10.61 14.80
C VAL A 75 -3.47 12.06 15.28
N PRO A 76 -4.47 12.96 15.21
CA PRO A 76 -4.31 14.35 15.64
C PRO A 76 -3.72 14.45 17.05
N GLY A 77 -2.52 15.05 17.16
CA GLY A 77 -1.83 15.28 18.43
C GLY A 77 -0.35 14.87 18.46
N GLN A 78 0.14 14.11 17.48
CA GLN A 78 1.55 13.72 17.36
C GLN A 78 2.20 14.47 16.21
N GLN A 79 3.01 15.48 16.54
CA GLN A 79 3.68 16.32 15.57
C GLN A 79 4.96 15.60 15.09
N THR A 80 4.83 14.77 14.06
CA THR A 80 5.99 14.29 13.32
C THR A 80 6.30 15.28 12.21
N ASP A 81 7.58 15.66 12.06
CA ASP A 81 8.08 16.47 10.96
C ASP A 81 8.09 15.64 9.67
N ASN A 82 6.91 15.18 9.23
CA ASN A 82 6.66 14.38 8.02
C ASN A 82 6.86 15.20 6.74
N CYS A 83 7.77 16.17 6.75
CA CYS A 83 7.97 17.06 5.64
C CYS A 83 9.44 17.23 5.27
N CYS A 84 9.66 17.38 3.97
CA CYS A 84 10.92 17.84 3.42
C CYS A 84 10.68 19.12 2.63
N THR A 85 11.73 19.73 2.09
CA THR A 85 11.56 20.83 1.14
C THR A 85 11.42 20.26 -0.28
N LEU A 86 10.71 20.97 -1.14
CA LEU A 86 10.50 20.58 -2.53
C LEU A 86 11.82 20.41 -3.29
N SER A 87 12.82 21.23 -2.97
CA SER A 87 14.17 21.12 -3.53
C SER A 87 14.91 19.84 -3.09
N THR A 88 14.62 19.33 -1.88
CA THR A 88 15.22 18.09 -1.36
C THR A 88 14.49 16.82 -1.80
N LEU A 89 13.23 16.91 -2.24
CA LEU A 89 12.41 15.77 -2.65
C LEU A 89 13.12 14.78 -3.60
N PRO A 90 13.88 15.20 -4.64
CA PRO A 90 14.52 14.26 -5.58
C PRO A 90 15.58 13.38 -4.94
N THR A 91 16.19 13.89 -3.87
CA THR A 91 17.28 13.22 -3.15
C THR A 91 16.76 12.28 -2.07
N CYS A 92 15.44 12.29 -1.82
CA CYS A 92 14.82 11.39 -0.85
C CYS A 92 14.85 9.94 -1.35
N GLU A 93 15.04 9.04 -0.40
CA GLU A 93 15.08 7.60 -0.56
C GLU A 93 13.87 6.97 0.16
N VAL A 94 13.16 6.06 -0.51
CA VAL A 94 12.23 5.16 0.17
C VAL A 94 12.98 3.92 0.59
N ARG A 95 12.90 3.61 1.88
CA ARG A 95 13.63 2.51 2.51
C ARG A 95 12.66 1.54 3.16
N ILE A 96 12.96 0.25 3.04
CA ILE A 96 12.29 -0.82 3.80
C ILE A 96 13.37 -1.53 4.61
N GLY A 97 13.28 -1.40 5.92
CA GLY A 97 14.34 -1.71 6.85
C GLY A 97 15.63 -0.97 6.52
N SER A 98 16.72 -1.72 6.33
CA SER A 98 18.03 -1.17 5.96
C SER A 98 18.20 -0.94 4.46
N PHE A 99 17.27 -1.39 3.61
CA PHE A 99 17.43 -1.39 2.17
C PHE A 99 16.84 -0.14 1.53
N VAL A 100 17.59 0.48 0.62
CA VAL A 100 17.05 1.50 -0.29
C VAL A 100 16.29 0.79 -1.38
N LYS A 101 14.98 1.03 -1.45
CA LYS A 101 14.15 0.51 -2.53
C LYS A 101 14.10 1.46 -3.71
N LEU A 102 14.17 2.76 -3.43
CA LEU A 102 13.89 3.77 -4.44
C LEU A 102 14.54 5.11 -4.08
N LYS A 103 14.89 5.87 -5.12
CA LYS A 103 15.18 7.31 -5.05
C LYS A 103 14.07 8.09 -5.74
N MET A 104 13.51 9.10 -5.08
CA MET A 104 12.35 9.85 -5.57
C MET A 104 12.60 10.61 -6.88
N GLY A 105 13.86 10.91 -7.21
CA GLY A 105 14.21 11.51 -8.50
C GLY A 105 14.06 10.57 -9.71
N GLU A 106 13.86 9.27 -9.50
CA GLU A 106 13.81 8.24 -10.54
C GLU A 106 12.42 7.59 -10.58
N PHE A 107 11.43 8.20 -11.24
CA PHE A 107 10.05 7.68 -11.31
C PHE A 107 9.59 7.35 -12.73
N ASP A 108 8.64 6.40 -12.83
CA ASP A 108 8.08 5.96 -14.12
C ASP A 108 6.90 6.83 -14.55
N GLN A 109 6.03 7.18 -13.60
CA GLN A 109 4.80 7.91 -13.85
C GLN A 109 4.48 8.86 -12.69
N LEU A 110 3.81 9.95 -13.03
CA LEU A 110 3.41 10.98 -12.07
C LEU A 110 1.96 11.37 -12.32
N TYR A 111 1.16 11.32 -11.27
CA TYR A 111 -0.24 11.68 -11.30
C TYR A 111 -0.54 12.73 -10.25
N VAL A 112 -1.29 13.75 -10.63
CA VAL A 112 -1.81 14.71 -9.66
C VAL A 112 -3.26 14.30 -9.38
N SER A 113 -3.50 13.78 -8.18
CA SER A 113 -4.82 13.40 -7.69
C SER A 113 -5.31 14.45 -6.68
N ASN A 114 -6.62 14.63 -6.54
CA ASN A 114 -7.23 15.47 -5.50
C ASN A 114 -6.61 16.88 -5.35
N TYR A 115 -7.14 17.83 -6.11
CA TYR A 115 -6.85 19.25 -5.91
C TYR A 115 -7.83 19.87 -4.90
N SER A 116 -7.30 20.40 -3.81
CA SER A 116 -7.95 21.38 -2.96
C SER A 116 -7.33 22.76 -3.20
N ARG A 117 -8.06 23.84 -2.91
CA ARG A 117 -7.56 25.22 -3.07
C ARG A 117 -6.27 25.50 -2.26
N GLU A 118 -5.93 24.65 -1.31
CA GLU A 118 -4.79 24.82 -0.39
C GLU A 118 -3.70 23.75 -0.57
N LEU A 119 -4.02 22.58 -1.13
CA LEU A 119 -3.13 21.42 -1.23
C LEU A 119 -3.46 20.62 -2.49
N ALA A 120 -2.44 20.17 -3.21
CA ALA A 120 -2.64 19.10 -4.19
C ALA A 120 -1.84 17.87 -3.79
N MET A 121 -2.48 16.70 -3.94
CA MET A 121 -1.83 15.42 -3.75
C MET A 121 -1.16 15.01 -5.07
N VAL A 122 0.13 14.75 -5.01
CA VAL A 122 0.90 14.21 -6.12
C VAL A 122 1.25 12.78 -5.77
N LYS A 123 0.78 11.84 -6.58
CA LYS A 123 1.14 10.42 -6.51
C LYS A 123 2.27 10.15 -7.50
N VAL A 124 3.38 9.65 -7.00
CA VAL A 124 4.53 9.23 -7.82
C VAL A 124 4.53 7.72 -7.90
N LYS A 125 4.41 7.15 -9.12
CA LYS A 125 4.31 5.71 -9.36
C LYS A 125 5.60 5.15 -9.97
N TYR A 126 5.99 4.00 -9.45
CA TYR A 126 7.18 3.25 -9.83
C TYR A 126 6.76 1.84 -10.24
N SER A 127 6.59 1.64 -11.54
CA SER A 127 6.17 0.38 -12.18
C SER A 127 7.33 -0.54 -12.53
N SER A 128 8.56 -0.03 -12.59
CA SER A 128 9.77 -0.79 -12.93
C SER A 128 10.43 -1.48 -11.73
N ILE A 129 9.89 -1.29 -10.52
CA ILE A 129 10.41 -1.83 -9.27
C ILE A 129 9.46 -2.91 -8.77
N ASP A 130 10.02 -3.99 -8.21
CA ASP A 130 9.27 -5.02 -7.47
C ASP A 130 9.56 -4.88 -5.96
N PRO A 131 8.56 -4.59 -5.10
CA PRO A 131 7.15 -4.34 -5.42
C PRO A 131 6.92 -3.04 -6.20
N CYS A 132 5.88 -3.01 -7.04
CA CYS A 132 5.37 -1.76 -7.61
C CYS A 132 4.91 -0.85 -6.46
N LEU A 133 5.36 0.41 -6.49
CA LEU A 133 5.23 1.36 -5.38
C LEU A 133 4.58 2.65 -5.87
N GLU A 134 3.72 3.25 -5.06
CA GLU A 134 3.26 4.62 -5.24
C GLU A 134 3.52 5.42 -3.96
N VAL A 135 3.95 6.68 -4.10
CA VAL A 135 4.16 7.58 -2.96
C VAL A 135 3.25 8.77 -3.11
N GLY A 136 2.38 8.98 -2.13
CA GLY A 136 1.51 10.15 -2.03
C GLY A 136 2.18 11.29 -1.27
N VAL A 137 2.30 12.45 -1.91
CA VAL A 137 2.83 13.67 -1.29
C VAL A 137 1.85 14.83 -1.43
N HIS A 138 1.66 15.60 -0.35
CA HIS A 138 0.98 16.89 -0.41
C HIS A 138 1.99 18.00 -0.68
N ILE A 139 1.70 18.79 -1.70
CA ILE A 139 2.47 19.99 -2.02
C ILE A 139 1.51 21.18 -1.93
N PRO A 140 1.76 22.16 -1.04
CA PRO A 140 1.04 23.41 -1.03
C PRO A 140 1.39 24.17 -2.30
N MET A 141 0.41 24.31 -3.19
CA MET A 141 0.60 24.96 -4.47
C MET A 141 -0.53 25.93 -4.75
N SER A 142 -0.20 27.05 -5.37
CA SER A 142 -1.19 27.98 -5.87
C SER A 142 -1.90 27.38 -7.10
N GLU A 143 -3.14 27.81 -7.35
CA GLU A 143 -3.91 27.38 -8.53
C GLU A 143 -3.15 27.53 -9.85
N PRO A 144 -2.40 28.63 -10.10
CA PRO A 144 -1.58 28.75 -11.31
C PRO A 144 -0.45 27.72 -11.39
N LEU A 145 0.20 27.40 -10.27
CA LEU A 145 1.26 26.39 -10.23
C LEU A 145 0.69 25.00 -10.48
N PHE A 146 -0.45 24.68 -9.84
CA PHE A 146 -1.19 23.44 -10.09
C PHE A 146 -1.55 23.28 -11.57
N GLN A 147 -2.18 24.30 -12.18
CA GLN A 147 -2.57 24.24 -13.60
C GLN A 147 -1.35 24.11 -14.53
N SER A 148 -0.24 24.77 -14.19
CA SER A 148 1.02 24.62 -14.93
C SER A 148 1.57 23.19 -14.86
N ILE A 149 1.63 22.59 -13.67
CA ILE A 149 2.10 21.22 -13.50
C ILE A 149 1.14 20.25 -14.19
N TYR A 150 -0.16 20.34 -13.90
CA TYR A 150 -1.20 19.46 -14.44
C TYR A 150 -1.23 19.46 -15.98
N SER A 151 -1.17 20.63 -16.61
CA SER A 151 -1.16 20.72 -18.07
C SER A 151 0.13 20.18 -18.70
N ARG A 152 1.26 20.23 -17.99
CA ARG A 152 2.53 19.65 -18.45
C ARG A 152 2.56 18.14 -18.22
N THR A 153 2.03 17.64 -17.11
CA THR A 153 1.97 16.20 -16.83
C THR A 153 1.04 15.46 -17.77
N GLN A 154 -0.06 16.08 -18.20
CA GLN A 154 -0.91 15.54 -19.28
C GLN A 154 -0.21 15.41 -20.64
N ARG A 155 0.91 16.12 -20.84
CA ARG A 155 1.69 16.12 -22.08
C ARG A 155 2.97 15.29 -21.99
N LEU A 156 3.30 14.76 -20.81
CA LEU A 156 4.45 13.89 -20.64
C LEU A 156 4.09 12.52 -21.22
N ASP A 157 4.82 12.09 -22.24
CA ASP A 157 4.81 10.69 -22.67
C ASP A 157 5.37 9.82 -21.54
N SER A 158 4.77 8.65 -21.34
CA SER A 158 5.18 7.65 -20.34
C SER A 158 6.70 7.42 -20.42
N GLY A 159 7.43 7.74 -19.33
CA GLY A 159 8.88 7.57 -19.25
C GLY A 159 9.73 8.85 -19.25
N SER A 160 9.13 10.02 -19.05
CA SER A 160 9.86 11.29 -18.92
C SER A 160 10.13 11.65 -17.45
N SER A 161 11.41 11.55 -17.05
CA SER A 161 11.92 11.72 -15.68
C SER A 161 11.96 13.18 -15.16
N LEU A 162 11.21 14.11 -15.77
CA LEU A 162 11.46 15.54 -15.63
C LEU A 162 10.44 16.28 -14.75
N PHE A 163 9.73 15.60 -13.83
CA PHE A 163 8.80 16.27 -12.90
C PHE A 163 9.47 17.40 -12.13
N MET A 164 10.73 17.21 -11.74
CA MET A 164 11.51 18.23 -11.05
C MET A 164 11.84 19.44 -11.94
N ASP A 165 11.85 19.28 -13.27
CA ASP A 165 11.96 20.40 -14.21
C ASP A 165 10.62 21.15 -14.37
N LEU A 166 9.50 20.51 -14.00
CA LEU A 166 8.18 21.13 -14.04
C LEU A 166 7.91 21.99 -12.80
N ILE A 167 8.65 21.76 -11.73
CA ILE A 167 8.49 22.43 -10.44
C ILE A 167 9.55 23.51 -10.29
N PRO A 168 9.16 24.75 -9.93
CA PRO A 168 10.14 25.78 -9.57
C PRO A 168 10.99 25.31 -8.36
N THR A 169 12.25 24.96 -8.61
CA THR A 169 13.21 24.54 -7.57
C THR A 169 13.59 25.69 -6.62
N ASP A 170 13.28 26.93 -7.00
CA ASP A 170 13.62 28.15 -6.26
C ASP A 170 12.70 28.41 -5.06
N THR A 171 11.80 27.47 -4.75
CA THR A 171 10.81 27.62 -3.68
C THR A 171 10.99 26.56 -2.60
N ASP A 172 11.28 26.99 -1.37
CA ASP A 172 11.34 26.14 -0.17
C ASP A 172 9.93 25.75 0.31
N LEU A 173 9.12 25.22 -0.61
CA LEU A 173 7.78 24.74 -0.28
C LEU A 173 7.91 23.44 0.54
N PRO A 174 7.21 23.32 1.67
CA PRO A 174 7.19 22.09 2.44
C PRO A 174 6.38 21.03 1.69
N VAL A 175 6.98 19.86 1.50
CA VAL A 175 6.34 18.67 0.93
C VAL A 175 6.02 17.73 2.07
N ILE A 176 4.75 17.39 2.25
CA ILE A 176 4.29 16.52 3.34
C ILE A 176 4.06 15.12 2.79
N PHE A 177 4.70 14.11 3.38
CA PHE A 177 4.49 12.71 3.02
C PHE A 177 3.20 12.19 3.67
N GLU A 178 2.28 11.71 2.87
CA GLU A 178 0.98 11.23 3.37
C GLU A 178 0.94 9.71 3.45
N GLU A 179 1.37 9.02 2.39
CA GLU A 179 1.25 7.57 2.28
C GLU A 179 2.30 6.97 1.36
N VAL A 180 2.62 5.69 1.60
CA VAL A 180 3.26 4.81 0.61
C VAL A 180 2.30 3.67 0.32
N VAL A 181 2.05 3.44 -0.96
CA VAL A 181 1.17 2.41 -1.45
C VAL A 181 2.00 1.35 -2.15
N PHE A 182 1.69 0.08 -1.91
CA PHE A 182 2.37 -1.07 -2.49
C PHE A 182 1.35 -1.94 -3.21
N HIS A 183 1.77 -2.61 -4.28
CA HIS A 183 0.92 -3.64 -4.86
C HIS A 183 0.62 -4.73 -3.82
N ALA A 184 -0.64 -5.11 -3.66
CA ALA A 184 -1.15 -5.96 -2.58
C ALA A 184 -0.47 -7.33 -2.56
N GLU A 185 -0.26 -7.94 -3.73
CA GLU A 185 0.42 -9.22 -3.87
C GLU A 185 1.86 -9.17 -3.31
N SER A 186 2.63 -8.18 -3.73
CA SER A 186 4.00 -8.03 -3.30
C SER A 186 4.09 -7.59 -1.82
N ALA A 187 3.10 -6.82 -1.35
CA ALA A 187 2.97 -6.47 0.06
C ALA A 187 2.66 -7.69 0.92
N ARG A 188 1.77 -8.57 0.46
CA ARG A 188 1.46 -9.85 1.11
C ARG A 188 2.71 -10.70 1.24
N GLN A 189 3.44 -10.92 0.14
CA GLN A 189 4.67 -11.71 0.18
C GLN A 189 5.67 -11.13 1.19
N ALA A 190 5.85 -9.81 1.20
CA ALA A 190 6.71 -9.15 2.17
C ALA A 190 6.22 -9.33 3.62
N LEU A 191 4.91 -9.19 3.89
CA LEU A 191 4.32 -9.42 5.22
C LEU A 191 4.50 -10.87 5.69
N LEU A 192 4.36 -11.85 4.79
CA LEU A 192 4.62 -13.26 5.07
C LEU A 192 6.10 -13.53 5.36
N ASP A 193 7.01 -12.96 4.57
CA ASP A 193 8.46 -13.06 4.79
C ASP A 193 8.85 -12.44 6.14
N PHE A 194 8.13 -11.41 6.56
CA PHE A 194 8.30 -10.81 7.87
C PHE A 194 7.70 -11.65 9.00
N GLY A 195 6.90 -12.68 8.73
CA GLY A 195 6.20 -13.47 9.73
C GLY A 195 5.08 -12.68 10.42
N VAL A 196 4.38 -11.83 9.66
CA VAL A 196 3.11 -11.24 10.10
C VAL A 196 2.02 -12.28 9.88
N GLU A 197 1.24 -12.57 10.92
CA GLU A 197 0.12 -13.50 10.85
C GLU A 197 -1.18 -12.78 10.44
N GLY A 198 -2.17 -13.53 9.95
CA GLY A 198 -3.48 -12.96 9.61
C GLY A 198 -3.44 -12.05 8.39
N VAL A 199 -2.58 -12.33 7.42
CA VAL A 199 -2.44 -11.62 6.13
C VAL A 199 -3.34 -12.25 5.05
N GLU A 200 -4.03 -13.35 5.38
CA GLU A 200 -4.89 -14.16 4.49
C GLU A 200 -6.03 -13.36 3.84
N TRP A 201 -6.44 -12.25 4.46
CA TRP A 201 -7.49 -11.39 3.90
C TRP A 201 -7.03 -10.59 2.66
N LEU A 202 -5.72 -10.57 2.36
CA LEU A 202 -5.17 -10.04 1.10
C LEU A 202 -5.35 -10.99 -0.08
N ASP A 203 -5.81 -12.24 0.13
CA ASP A 203 -5.99 -13.27 -0.91
C ASP A 203 -7.25 -13.08 -1.77
N ARG A 204 -7.66 -11.83 -2.05
CA ARG A 204 -8.94 -11.58 -2.69
C ARG A 204 -8.88 -11.65 -4.22
N GLU A 205 -8.45 -12.81 -4.72
CA GLU A 205 -9.00 -13.35 -5.95
C GLU A 205 -10.26 -14.17 -5.56
N ASP A 206 -11.37 -14.01 -6.29
CA ASP A 206 -12.57 -14.87 -6.24
C ASP A 206 -13.58 -14.73 -5.08
N THR A 207 -14.19 -13.54 -4.93
CA THR A 207 -15.63 -13.47 -4.53
C THR A 207 -16.48 -12.74 -5.56
N SER A 208 -16.18 -12.93 -6.85
CA SER A 208 -17.02 -12.50 -7.96
C SER A 208 -17.32 -13.63 -8.94
N SER A 209 -17.78 -14.77 -8.43
CA SER A 209 -18.47 -15.77 -9.25
C SER A 209 -19.09 -16.83 -8.36
N GLU A 210 -20.38 -16.66 -8.05
CA GLU A 210 -21.42 -17.68 -7.84
C GLU A 210 -22.48 -17.17 -6.84
N GLU A 211 -23.46 -16.41 -7.36
CA GLU A 211 -24.89 -16.61 -7.05
C GLU A 211 -25.74 -15.70 -7.97
N SER A 212 -25.82 -16.09 -9.24
CA SER A 212 -26.89 -15.65 -10.14
C SER A 212 -27.44 -16.85 -10.92
N ALA A 213 -28.35 -17.59 -10.30
CA ALA A 213 -29.32 -18.54 -10.87
C ALA A 213 -29.70 -19.53 -9.75
N THR A 214 -30.93 -19.84 -9.38
CA THR A 214 -32.28 -19.55 -9.85
C THR A 214 -33.22 -20.18 -8.81
N GLU A 215 -34.01 -19.41 -8.06
CA GLU A 215 -35.30 -19.89 -7.50
C GLU A 215 -36.32 -18.74 -7.50
N GLY A 216 -36.53 -18.17 -8.69
CA GLY A 216 -37.78 -17.49 -9.01
C GLY A 216 -38.85 -18.54 -9.33
N LEU A 217 -39.47 -19.12 -8.31
CA LEU A 217 -40.65 -19.98 -8.47
C LEU A 217 -41.89 -19.10 -8.74
N GLY A 218 -41.87 -18.47 -9.91
CA GLY A 218 -42.97 -17.74 -10.49
C GLY A 218 -43.98 -18.71 -11.10
N LYS A 219 -45.11 -18.88 -10.41
CA LYS A 219 -46.32 -19.55 -10.87
C LYS A 219 -46.70 -19.11 -12.29
N THR A 220 -46.59 -20.02 -13.26
CA THR A 220 -47.41 -19.98 -14.49
C THR A 220 -48.39 -21.13 -14.47
N CYS A 221 -49.63 -20.82 -14.08
CA CYS A 221 -50.79 -21.66 -14.32
C CYS A 221 -51.16 -21.59 -15.80
N SER A 222 -50.87 -22.64 -16.57
CA SER A 222 -51.50 -22.86 -17.87
C SER A 222 -52.49 -24.01 -17.75
N GLY A 223 -53.77 -23.63 -17.67
CA GLY A 223 -54.89 -24.55 -17.76
C GLY A 223 -54.97 -25.16 -19.15
N ARG A 224 -55.05 -26.49 -19.20
CA ARG A 224 -55.38 -27.26 -20.40
C ARG A 224 -56.85 -27.64 -20.30
N THR A 225 -57.70 -26.85 -20.96
CA THR A 225 -59.12 -27.14 -21.17
C THR A 225 -59.30 -28.27 -22.18
N GLY A 226 -60.22 -29.18 -21.86
CA GLY A 226 -60.60 -30.30 -22.69
C GLY A 226 -61.31 -29.87 -23.98
N THR A 227 -60.98 -30.57 -25.06
CA THR A 227 -61.68 -30.53 -26.34
C THR A 227 -62.99 -31.34 -26.24
N GLY A 228 -64.11 -30.63 -26.31
CA GLY A 228 -65.43 -31.19 -26.58
C GLY A 228 -65.68 -31.27 -28.08
N THR A 229 -66.18 -32.43 -28.50
CA THR A 229 -66.69 -32.79 -29.82
C THR A 229 -67.85 -31.90 -30.29
N GLY A 230 -67.82 -31.46 -31.54
CA GLY A 230 -68.96 -30.82 -32.20
C GLY A 230 -68.75 -30.75 -33.71
N LYS A 231 -69.68 -31.34 -34.47
CA LYS A 231 -69.59 -31.76 -35.87
C LYS A 231 -70.74 -31.11 -36.64
N SER A 232 -70.45 -30.30 -37.68
CA SER A 232 -71.35 -30.01 -38.82
C SER A 232 -70.65 -29.02 -39.77
N THR A 233 -70.16 -29.46 -40.94
CA THR A 233 -70.85 -29.52 -42.25
C THR A 233 -71.33 -28.17 -42.79
N GLY A 234 -70.79 -27.76 -43.96
CA GLY A 234 -71.49 -26.84 -44.87
C GLY A 234 -70.59 -25.85 -45.62
N THR A 235 -70.05 -26.31 -46.75
CA THR A 235 -69.64 -25.66 -48.01
C THR A 235 -70.41 -24.37 -48.41
N PRO A 236 -70.02 -23.70 -49.52
CA PRO A 236 -68.75 -23.06 -49.90
C PRO A 236 -68.82 -21.51 -49.85
#